data_AF-A0A534BP28-F1
#
_entry.id   AF-A0A534BP28-F1
#
_cell.length_a   1.000
_cell.length_b   1.000
_cell.length_c   1.000
_cell.angle_alpha   90.00
_cell.angle_beta   90.00
_cell.angle_gamma   90.00
#
_symmetry.space_group_name_H-M   'P 1'
#
loop_
_entity.id
_entity.type
_entity.pdbx_description
1 polymer ?
#
loop_
_entity_poly.entity_id
_entity_poly.type
_entity_poly.pdbx_seq_one_letter_code
_entity_poly.pdbx_strand_id
1 'polypeptide(L)'
;MAQLALEAGSPGEAQRILEKGIAKGVFADQRAKQKNERLLESAKKAAATDRASLPRIAKEADAAATGAKNVGLGLAYFGYGEYDKAVEEISKGLTKGGLRSEGEARLLLGISQLKAGHKEDAGKTFHAVKGDPSLERLANLWTLHAKQA
;
A
#
# COMPACT_ATOMS: atom_id res chain seq x y z
N MET A 1 9.06 8.67 11.19
CA MET A 1 8.26 7.78 10.31
C MET A 1 6.81 8.21 10.23
N ALA A 2 6.01 8.17 11.31
CA ALA A 2 4.58 8.52 11.22
C ALA A 2 4.30 9.96 10.76
N GLN A 3 5.05 10.94 11.27
CA GLN A 3 4.90 12.34 10.83
C GLN A 3 5.26 12.52 9.34
N LEU A 4 6.35 11.90 8.88
CA LEU A 4 6.74 11.91 7.47
C LEU A 4 5.68 11.25 6.57
N ALA A 5 5.03 10.19 7.03
CA ALA A 5 3.94 9.54 6.29
C ALA A 5 2.71 10.46 6.16
N LEU A 6 2.39 11.27 7.17
CA LEU A 6 1.34 12.30 7.05
C LEU A 6 1.73 13.39 6.06
N GLU A 7 2.96 13.89 6.14
CA GLU A 7 3.50 14.91 5.22
C GLU A 7 3.55 14.40 3.77
N ALA A 8 3.78 13.10 3.57
CA ALA A 8 3.76 12.43 2.27
C ALA A 8 2.34 12.02 1.80
N GLY A 9 1.27 12.45 2.48
CA GLY A 9 -0.11 12.16 2.09
C GLY A 9 -0.52 10.68 2.26
N SER A 10 0.16 9.94 3.14
CA SER A 10 -0.13 8.52 3.46
C SER A 10 -0.68 8.37 4.89
N PRO A 11 -1.87 8.93 5.21
CA PRO A 11 -2.40 8.97 6.57
C PRO A 11 -2.74 7.57 7.13
N GLY A 12 -3.14 6.61 6.29
CA GLY A 12 -3.36 5.23 6.70
C GLY A 12 -2.11 4.54 7.25
N GLU A 13 -0.96 4.71 6.58
CA GLU A 13 0.31 4.17 7.06
C GLU A 13 0.78 4.88 8.34
N ALA A 14 0.58 6.20 8.43
CA ALA A 14 0.87 6.95 9.65
C ALA A 14 0.06 6.45 10.86
N GLN A 15 -1.25 6.25 10.68
CA GLN A 15 -2.13 5.68 11.70
C GLN A 15 -1.61 4.30 12.14
N ARG A 16 -1.35 3.40 11.19
CA ARG A 16 -0.93 2.01 11.48
C ARG A 16 0.41 1.94 12.21
N ILE A 17 1.38 2.78 11.83
CA ILE A 17 2.68 2.86 12.50
C ILE A 17 2.51 3.35 13.95
N LEU A 18 1.67 4.37 14.17
CA LEU A 18 1.43 4.93 15.50
C LEU A 18 0.70 3.94 16.41
N GLU A 19 -0.35 3.28 15.92
CA GLU A 19 -1.07 2.25 16.67
C GLU A 19 -0.13 1.12 17.11
N LYS A 20 0.71 0.63 16.19
CA LYS A 20 1.71 -0.41 16.51
C LYS A 20 2.75 0.07 17.52
N GLY A 21 3.19 1.33 17.41
CA GLY A 21 4.15 1.92 18.34
C GLY A 21 3.57 2.07 19.75
N ILE A 22 2.36 2.62 19.86
CA ILE A 22 1.67 2.79 21.15
C ILE A 22 1.39 1.43 21.79
N ALA A 23 0.86 0.46 21.03
CA ALA A 23 0.57 -0.88 21.54
C ALA A 23 1.81 -1.64 22.04
N LYS A 24 2.99 -1.38 21.44
CA LYS A 24 4.27 -1.97 21.88
C LYS A 24 4.92 -1.22 23.03
N GLY A 25 4.36 -0.10 23.49
CA GLY A 25 4.91 0.68 24.58
C GLY A 25 6.29 1.29 24.28
N VAL A 26 6.64 1.50 23.00
CA VAL A 26 7.99 2.03 22.63
C VAL A 26 8.24 3.46 23.11
N PHE A 27 7.20 4.18 23.54
CA PHE A 27 7.33 5.52 24.11
C PHE A 27 7.54 5.41 25.63
N ALA A 28 8.78 5.63 26.08
CA ALA A 28 9.12 5.50 27.50
C ALA A 28 8.58 6.65 28.37
N ASP A 29 8.53 7.89 27.84
CA ASP A 29 8.10 9.05 28.60
C ASP A 29 6.63 9.44 28.34
N GLN A 30 5.97 9.95 29.39
CA GLN A 30 4.53 10.28 29.34
C GLN A 30 4.21 11.44 28.37
N ARG A 31 5.16 12.37 28.17
CA ARG A 31 4.97 13.50 27.26
C ARG A 31 5.03 13.06 25.80
N ALA A 32 5.91 12.13 25.45
CA ALA A 32 5.96 11.51 24.13
C ALA A 32 4.73 10.63 23.90
N LYS A 33 4.23 9.90 24.91
CA LYS A 33 2.95 9.17 24.79
C LYS A 33 1.82 10.13 24.41
N GLN A 34 1.61 11.19 25.18
CA GLN A 34 0.56 12.18 24.90
C GLN A 34 0.73 12.87 23.54
N LYS A 35 1.96 13.20 23.15
CA LYS A 35 2.25 13.78 21.83
C LYS A 35 1.87 12.81 20.71
N ASN A 36 2.26 11.54 20.81
CA ASN A 36 1.98 10.53 19.79
C ASN A 36 0.51 10.10 19.76
N GLU A 37 -0.20 10.15 20.89
CA GLU A 37 -1.66 9.97 20.96
C GLU A 37 -2.39 11.08 20.19
N ARG A 38 -2.03 12.35 20.40
CA ARG A 38 -2.60 13.47 19.62
C ARG A 38 -2.30 13.35 18.12
N LEU A 39 -1.08 12.91 17.79
CA LEU A 39 -0.69 12.66 16.40
C LEU A 39 -1.51 11.50 15.80
N LEU A 40 -1.77 10.45 16.57
CA LEU A 40 -2.62 9.33 16.15
C LEU A 40 -4.05 9.78 15.87
N GLU A 41 -4.65 10.60 16.74
CA GLU A 41 -6.01 11.11 16.50
C GLU A 41 -6.09 11.98 15.24
N SER A 42 -5.06 12.79 14.99
CA SER A 42 -4.95 13.56 13.75
C SER A 42 -4.82 12.65 12.52
N ALA A 43 -3.99 11.60 12.62
CA ALA A 43 -3.82 10.60 11.56
C ALA A 43 -5.11 9.84 11.28
N LYS A 44 -5.85 9.42 12.31
CA LYS A 44 -7.16 8.76 12.18
C LYS A 44 -8.18 9.64 11.46
N LYS A 45 -8.25 10.93 11.82
CA LYS A 45 -9.18 11.85 11.16
C LYS A 45 -8.85 12.04 9.67
N ALA A 46 -7.56 12.21 9.36
CA ALA A 46 -7.09 12.31 7.98
C ALA A 46 -7.36 11.02 7.19
N ALA A 47 -7.04 9.86 7.78
CA ALA A 47 -7.28 8.54 7.22
C ALA A 47 -8.76 8.29 6.94
N ALA A 48 -9.66 8.65 7.87
CA ALA A 48 -11.09 8.50 7.69
C ALA A 48 -11.62 9.35 6.52
N THR A 49 -11.14 10.59 6.41
CA THR A 49 -11.55 11.50 5.33
C THR A 49 -11.06 11.01 3.98
N ASP A 50 -9.78 10.62 3.90
CA ASP A 50 -9.19 10.11 2.67
C ASP A 50 -9.82 8.79 2.24
N ARG A 51 -10.01 7.84 3.18
CA ARG A 51 -10.69 6.56 2.92
C ARG A 51 -12.12 6.74 2.41
N ALA A 52 -12.85 7.73 2.93
CA ALA A 52 -14.20 8.07 2.45
C ALA A 52 -14.22 8.61 1.01
N SER A 53 -13.08 9.10 0.50
CA SER A 53 -12.97 9.60 -0.88
C SER A 53 -12.71 8.49 -1.91
N LEU A 54 -12.22 7.32 -1.47
CA LEU A 54 -11.82 6.22 -2.35
C LEU A 54 -12.93 5.71 -3.29
N PRO A 55 -14.21 5.62 -2.89
CA PRO A 55 -15.27 5.21 -3.82
C PRO A 55 -15.45 6.15 -5.02
N ARG A 56 -15.24 7.46 -4.83
CA ARG A 56 -15.26 8.43 -5.94
C ARG A 56 -14.02 8.24 -6.82
N ILE A 57 -12.85 8.07 -6.20
CA ILE A 57 -11.59 7.83 -6.92
C ILE A 57 -11.67 6.54 -7.74
N ALA A 58 -12.32 5.49 -7.25
CA ALA A 58 -12.57 4.24 -7.97
C ALA A 58 -13.33 4.48 -9.28
N LYS A 59 -14.44 5.24 -9.22
CA LYS A 59 -15.20 5.61 -10.42
C LYS A 59 -14.35 6.39 -11.42
N GLU A 60 -13.53 7.32 -10.94
CA GLU A 60 -12.64 8.12 -11.79
C GLU A 60 -11.48 7.31 -12.38
N ALA A 61 -10.99 6.31 -11.66
CA ALA A 61 -10.00 5.37 -12.12
C ALA A 61 -10.58 4.46 -13.21
N ASP A 62 -11.79 3.93 -12.99
CA ASP A 62 -12.51 3.10 -13.96
C ASP A 62 -12.86 3.87 -15.24
N ALA A 63 -13.15 5.17 -15.15
CA ALA A 63 -13.37 6.03 -16.31
C ALA A 63 -12.08 6.48 -17.03
N ALA A 64 -10.91 6.34 -16.40
CA ALA A 64 -9.65 6.78 -17.00
C ALA A 64 -9.20 5.89 -18.16
N ALA A 65 -8.58 6.52 -19.16
CA ALA A 65 -8.05 5.85 -20.35
C ALA A 65 -6.82 4.98 -20.06
N THR A 66 -6.08 5.26 -19.01
CA THR A 66 -4.92 4.47 -18.58
C THR A 66 -5.14 3.91 -17.18
N GLY A 67 -4.41 2.85 -16.85
CA GLY A 67 -4.47 2.19 -15.56
C GLY A 67 -3.77 2.92 -14.41
N ALA A 68 -3.11 4.06 -14.67
CA ALA A 68 -2.30 4.74 -13.66
C ALA A 68 -3.13 5.15 -12.42
N LYS A 69 -4.38 5.58 -12.63
CA LYS A 69 -5.29 5.90 -11.52
C LYS A 69 -5.69 4.67 -10.71
N ASN A 70 -5.93 3.53 -11.36
CA ASN A 70 -6.25 2.28 -10.66
C ASN A 70 -5.05 1.79 -9.83
N VAL A 71 -3.82 1.86 -10.37
CA VAL A 71 -2.62 1.51 -9.59
C VAL A 71 -2.45 2.43 -8.37
N GLY A 72 -2.66 3.74 -8.54
CA GLY A 72 -2.61 4.69 -7.43
C GLY A 72 -3.69 4.42 -6.37
N LEU A 73 -4.91 4.11 -6.78
CA LEU A 73 -6.00 3.72 -5.88
C LEU A 73 -5.67 2.41 -5.14
N GLY A 74 -5.09 1.44 -5.84
CA GLY A 74 -4.63 0.20 -5.22
C GLY A 74 -3.56 0.41 -4.16
N LEU A 75 -2.63 1.34 -4.39
CA LEU A 75 -1.66 1.76 -3.37
C LEU A 75 -2.33 2.39 -2.14
N ALA A 76 -3.38 3.20 -2.34
CA ALA A 76 -4.15 3.76 -1.23
C ALA A 76 -4.84 2.65 -0.42
N TYR A 77 -5.53 1.71 -1.08
CA TYR A 77 -6.12 0.55 -0.41
C TYR A 77 -5.08 -0.29 0.36
N PHE A 78 -3.90 -0.49 -0.23
CA PHE A 78 -2.79 -1.19 0.43
C PHE A 78 -2.36 -0.48 1.73
N GLY A 79 -2.24 0.85 1.71
CA GLY A 79 -1.91 1.66 2.88
C GLY A 79 -2.96 1.56 4.01
N TYR A 80 -4.21 1.31 3.65
CA TYR A 80 -5.31 1.04 4.60
C TYR A 80 -5.42 -0.42 5.04
N GLY A 81 -4.56 -1.30 4.53
CA GLY A 81 -4.64 -2.73 4.81
C GLY A 81 -5.78 -3.45 4.08
N GLU A 82 -6.44 -2.80 3.12
CA GLU A 82 -7.48 -3.39 2.28
C GLU A 82 -6.83 -4.15 1.10
N TYR A 83 -6.07 -5.19 1.43
CA TYR A 83 -5.17 -5.84 0.48
C TYR A 83 -5.90 -6.48 -0.71
N ASP A 84 -7.07 -7.10 -0.52
CA ASP A 84 -7.85 -7.66 -1.63
C ASP A 84 -8.32 -6.58 -2.62
N LYS A 85 -8.74 -5.41 -2.12
CA LYS A 85 -9.10 -4.28 -2.99
C LYS A 85 -7.88 -3.69 -3.69
N ALA A 86 -6.73 -3.68 -3.02
CA ALA A 86 -5.48 -3.29 -3.67
C ALA A 86 -5.15 -4.22 -4.83
N VAL A 87 -5.27 -5.54 -4.64
CA VAL A 87 -5.08 -6.54 -5.70
C VAL A 87 -6.02 -6.29 -6.87
N GLU A 88 -7.30 -6.06 -6.61
CA GLU A 88 -8.30 -5.78 -7.64
C GLU A 88 -7.92 -4.55 -8.47
N GLU A 89 -7.67 -3.41 -7.81
CA GLU A 89 -7.40 -2.15 -8.50
C GLU A 89 -6.07 -2.16 -9.25
N ILE A 90 -5.01 -2.74 -8.69
CA ILE A 90 -3.72 -2.84 -9.39
C ILE A 90 -3.85 -3.75 -10.61
N SER A 91 -4.63 -4.84 -10.51
CA SER A 91 -4.89 -5.74 -11.64
C SER A 91 -5.68 -5.05 -12.76
N LYS A 92 -6.69 -4.23 -12.42
CA LYS A 92 -7.39 -3.37 -13.38
C LYS A 92 -6.41 -2.41 -14.05
N GLY A 93 -5.51 -1.79 -13.27
CA GLY A 93 -4.51 -0.87 -13.77
C GLY A 93 -3.54 -1.51 -14.77
N LEU A 94 -3.04 -2.71 -14.45
CA LEU A 94 -2.19 -3.49 -15.36
C LEU A 94 -2.92 -3.89 -16.64
N THR A 95 -4.20 -4.27 -16.53
CA THR A 95 -5.02 -4.66 -17.69
C THR A 95 -5.29 -3.49 -18.62
N LYS A 96 -5.54 -2.30 -18.07
CA LYS A 96 -5.74 -1.07 -18.86
C LYS A 96 -4.47 -0.57 -19.53
N GLY A 97 -3.30 -0.89 -18.98
CA GLY A 97 -2.01 -0.43 -19.52
C GLY A 97 -1.82 1.09 -19.43
N GLY A 98 -0.91 1.63 -20.24
CA GLY A 98 -0.54 3.05 -20.21
C GLY A 98 0.18 3.46 -18.91
N LEU A 99 0.84 2.50 -18.26
CA LEU A 99 1.61 2.71 -17.04
C LEU A 99 3.02 3.19 -17.39
N ARG A 100 3.55 4.10 -16.56
CA ARG A 100 4.95 4.53 -16.66
C ARG A 100 5.92 3.38 -16.37
N SER A 101 5.56 2.49 -15.43
CA SER A 101 6.32 1.29 -15.09
C SER A 101 5.37 0.15 -14.76
N GLU A 102 5.24 -0.81 -15.68
CA GLU A 102 4.50 -2.04 -15.39
C GLU A 102 5.23 -2.92 -14.37
N GLY A 103 6.57 -2.87 -14.34
CA GLY A 103 7.37 -3.62 -13.38
C GLY A 103 7.05 -3.21 -11.94
N GLU A 104 6.96 -1.91 -11.66
CA GLU A 104 6.57 -1.40 -10.34
C GLU A 104 5.13 -1.79 -9.98
N ALA A 105 4.20 -1.69 -10.93
CA ALA A 105 2.81 -2.10 -10.70
C ALA A 105 2.68 -3.60 -10.42
N ARG A 106 3.41 -4.46 -11.15
CA ARG A 106 3.47 -5.92 -10.88
C ARG A 106 4.10 -6.20 -9.52
N LEU A 107 5.18 -5.49 -9.16
CA LEU A 107 5.79 -5.63 -7.84
C LEU A 107 4.79 -5.29 -6.72
N LEU A 108 4.08 -4.17 -6.85
CA LEU A 108 3.05 -3.77 -5.89
C LEU A 108 1.89 -4.78 -5.83
N LEU A 109 1.46 -5.32 -6.97
CA LEU A 109 0.45 -6.38 -7.04
C LEU A 109 0.89 -7.62 -6.26
N GLY A 110 2.12 -8.11 -6.49
CA GLY A 110 2.65 -9.28 -5.80
C GLY A 110 2.73 -9.07 -4.29
N ILE A 111 3.16 -7.89 -3.84
CA ILE A 111 3.20 -7.54 -2.41
C ILE A 111 1.78 -7.51 -1.83
N SER A 112 0.81 -6.95 -2.56
CA SER A 112 -0.59 -6.90 -2.16
C SER A 112 -1.20 -8.29 -2.03
N GLN A 113 -0.96 -9.16 -3.02
CA GLN A 113 -1.38 -10.58 -3.01
C GLN A 113 -0.81 -11.31 -1.80
N LEU A 114 0.50 -11.14 -1.53
CA LEU A 114 1.14 -11.76 -0.39
C LEU A 114 0.52 -11.30 0.94
N LYS A 115 0.22 -10.01 1.07
CA LYS A 115 -0.42 -9.45 2.27
C LYS A 115 -1.87 -9.88 2.45
N ALA A 116 -2.57 -10.12 1.35
CA ALA A 116 -3.91 -10.70 1.35
C ALA A 116 -3.92 -12.24 1.55
N GLY A 117 -2.75 -12.90 1.58
CA GLY A 117 -2.61 -14.33 1.81
C GLY A 117 -2.56 -15.20 0.54
N HIS A 118 -2.61 -14.60 -0.64
CA HIS A 118 -2.59 -15.27 -1.95
C HIS A 118 -1.14 -15.57 -2.37
N LYS A 119 -0.45 -16.42 -1.60
CA LYS A 119 1.01 -16.65 -1.73
C LYS A 119 1.42 -17.22 -3.09
N GLU A 120 0.64 -18.14 -3.65
CA GLU A 120 0.94 -18.73 -4.95
C GLU A 120 0.86 -17.69 -6.07
N ASP A 121 -0.18 -16.87 -6.05
CA ASP A 121 -0.37 -15.81 -7.05
C ASP A 121 0.67 -14.70 -6.89
N ALA A 122 1.02 -14.34 -5.65
CA ALA A 122 2.14 -13.44 -5.40
C ALA A 122 3.44 -13.96 -6.03
N GLY A 123 3.73 -15.25 -5.84
CA GLY A 123 4.88 -15.91 -6.47
C GLY A 123 4.87 -15.78 -7.99
N LYS A 124 3.75 -16.09 -8.65
CA LYS A 124 3.61 -15.95 -10.11
C LYS A 124 3.82 -14.50 -10.55
N THR A 125 3.20 -13.54 -9.85
CA THR A 125 3.30 -12.12 -10.16
C THR A 125 4.73 -11.60 -10.03
N PHE A 126 5.47 -12.01 -8.99
CA PHE A 126 6.87 -11.61 -8.82
C PHE A 126 7.76 -12.13 -9.96
N HIS A 127 7.54 -13.35 -10.46
CA HIS A 127 8.26 -13.87 -11.64
C HIS A 127 7.91 -13.11 -12.94
N ALA A 128 6.76 -12.44 -12.98
CA ALA A 128 6.34 -11.62 -14.11
C ALA A 128 6.90 -10.18 -14.06
N VAL A 129 7.56 -9.77 -12.97
CA VAL A 129 8.30 -8.50 -12.91
C VAL A 129 9.54 -8.61 -13.80
N LYS A 130 9.64 -7.78 -14.83
CA LYS A 130 10.73 -7.79 -15.82
C LYS A 130 11.03 -6.37 -16.32
N GLY A 131 12.22 -6.19 -16.89
CA GLY A 131 12.62 -5.00 -17.65
C GLY A 131 13.54 -4.04 -16.89
N ASP A 132 13.42 -3.99 -15.56
CA ASP A 132 14.36 -3.29 -14.68
C ASP A 132 15.08 -4.30 -13.78
N PRO A 133 16.42 -4.47 -13.92
CA PRO A 133 17.18 -5.43 -13.12
C PRO A 133 17.08 -5.22 -11.60
N SER A 134 16.84 -3.99 -11.15
CA SER A 134 16.66 -3.67 -9.73
C SER A 134 15.30 -4.17 -9.23
N LEU A 135 14.24 -4.00 -10.02
CA LEU A 135 12.90 -4.50 -9.71
C LEU A 135 12.84 -6.03 -9.77
N GLU A 136 13.52 -6.64 -10.73
CA GLU A 136 13.65 -8.10 -10.84
C GLU A 136 14.34 -8.68 -9.60
N ARG A 137 15.45 -8.08 -9.16
CA ARG A 137 16.14 -8.49 -7.94
C ARG A 137 15.25 -8.36 -6.72
N LEU A 138 14.50 -7.26 -6.61
CA LEU A 138 13.57 -7.03 -5.51
C LEU A 138 12.42 -8.06 -5.53
N ALA A 139 11.86 -8.36 -6.70
CA ALA A 139 10.81 -9.38 -6.86
C ALA A 139 11.30 -10.78 -6.47
N ASN A 140 12.55 -11.13 -6.79
CA ASN A 140 13.18 -12.38 -6.35
C ASN A 140 13.28 -12.47 -4.82
N LEU A 141 13.67 -11.37 -4.16
CA LEU A 141 13.71 -11.33 -2.69
C LEU A 141 12.32 -11.52 -2.07
N TRP A 142 11.29 -10.86 -2.64
CA TRP A 142 9.91 -11.06 -2.20
C TRP A 142 9.40 -12.47 -2.44
N THR A 143 9.78 -13.11 -3.53
CA THR A 143 9.45 -14.51 -3.82
C THR A 143 10.01 -15.45 -2.75
N LEU A 144 11.25 -15.22 -2.32
CA LEU A 144 11.85 -15.99 -1.21
C LEU A 144 11.08 -15.77 0.10
N HIS A 145 10.72 -14.52 0.40
CA HIS A 145 9.92 -14.20 1.58
C HIS A 145 8.52 -14.85 1.55
N ALA A 146 7.86 -14.86 0.38
CA ALA A 146 6.54 -15.47 0.21
C ALA A 146 6.54 -16.98 0.47
N LYS A 147 7.66 -17.67 0.23
CA LYS A 147 7.83 -19.10 0.53
C LYS A 147 8.03 -19.39 2.03
N GLN A 148 8.44 -18.39 2.81
CA GLN A 148 8.74 -18.54 4.24
C GLN A 148 7.63 -18.03 5.16
N ALA A 149 6.82 -17.08 4.67
CA ALA A 149 5.62 -16.58 5.36
C ALA A 149 4.52 -17.63 5.37
#